data_AF-A0A401W4B9-F1
#
_entry.id   AF-A0A401W4B9-F1
#
_cell.length_a   1.000
_cell.length_b   1.000
_cell.length_c   1.000
_cell.angle_alpha   90.00
_cell.angle_beta   90.00
_cell.angle_gamma   90.00
#
_symmetry.space_group_name_H-M   'P 1'
#
loop_
_entity.id
_entity.type
_entity.pdbx_description
1 polymer ?
#
loop_
_entity_poly.entity_id
_entity_poly.type
_entity_poly.pdbx_seq_one_letter_code
_entity_poly.pdbx_strand_id
1 'polypeptide(L)'
;MTPPALRVLSLGAGVQSTTLLLLSVQGRLPRLDAAVFADTRWEPAAVYAHLDRLEREVAAPAGIPILRTGGGSIRADALDPAHRFASMPLFVRNPDGTVGMIRRQCTDEYKLKRIKKKVRDLLGCPGRQRVPAGVFAEQWIGISRDEFTRAKDSGIRYAVNRHPLLELDWTRADCLRFLARHGWTHTPKSACIGCPFHSDAQWRHMRDHQPEEWADAVAFDHAIRQGNRRGTAAGSPLLGQAYLHRSCLPLDRAPIDRVSAHEWKQRQGSLLDLLADQADEDGPTGCSPWTCRSEDPDALAGVAV
;
A
#
# COMPACT_ATOMS: atom_id res chain seq x y z
N MET A 1 5.52 1.66 -31.43
CA MET A 1 4.97 2.55 -30.38
C MET A 1 5.98 3.63 -30.09
N THR A 2 5.55 4.88 -29.87
CA THR A 2 6.44 5.96 -29.44
C THR A 2 7.09 5.57 -28.11
N PRO A 3 8.43 5.66 -27.97
CA PRO A 3 9.07 5.35 -26.70
C PRO A 3 8.61 6.32 -25.61
N PRO A 4 8.55 5.89 -24.34
CA PRO A 4 8.23 6.80 -23.25
C PRO A 4 9.34 7.86 -23.12
N ALA A 5 8.95 9.07 -22.72
CA ALA A 5 9.91 10.13 -22.43
C ALA A 5 10.74 9.80 -21.18
N LEU A 6 10.15 9.04 -20.25
CA LEU A 6 10.81 8.53 -19.03
C LEU A 6 10.09 7.30 -18.46
N ARG A 7 10.84 6.45 -17.76
CA ARG A 7 10.36 5.27 -17.02
C ARG A 7 10.49 5.52 -15.53
N VAL A 8 9.37 5.44 -14.83
CA VAL A 8 9.31 5.74 -13.39
C VAL A 8 8.71 4.58 -12.63
N LEU A 9 9.41 4.11 -11.61
CA LEU A 9 8.88 3.12 -10.70
C LEU A 9 8.00 3.77 -9.63
N SER A 10 6.76 3.28 -9.50
CA SER A 10 5.93 3.54 -8.32
C SER A 10 6.45 2.69 -7.16
N LEU A 11 7.38 3.23 -6.38
CA LEU A 11 8.09 2.50 -5.34
C LEU A 11 7.23 2.44 -4.06
N GLY A 12 6.84 1.22 -3.66
CA GLY A 12 6.19 0.97 -2.38
C GLY A 12 7.16 0.59 -1.26
N ALA A 13 8.44 0.34 -1.57
CA ALA A 13 9.44 -0.23 -0.66
C ALA A 13 9.06 -1.62 -0.10
N GLY A 14 8.20 -2.36 -0.82
CA GLY A 14 7.87 -3.77 -0.53
C GLY A 14 8.49 -4.74 -1.54
N VAL A 15 8.11 -6.02 -1.46
CA VAL A 15 8.67 -7.13 -2.25
C VAL A 15 8.68 -6.86 -3.76
N GLN A 16 7.52 -6.63 -4.36
CA GLN A 16 7.40 -6.51 -5.82
C GLN A 16 8.12 -5.27 -6.36
N SER A 17 7.97 -4.11 -5.70
CA SER A 17 8.64 -2.88 -6.15
C SER A 17 10.15 -2.93 -5.98
N THR A 18 10.65 -3.58 -4.91
CA THR A 18 12.09 -3.80 -4.71
C THR A 18 12.63 -4.71 -5.81
N THR A 19 11.90 -5.79 -6.12
CA THR A 19 12.23 -6.72 -7.22
C THR A 19 12.36 -5.97 -8.56
N LEU A 20 11.40 -5.12 -8.90
CA LEU A 20 11.43 -4.35 -10.15
C LEU A 20 12.66 -3.42 -10.24
N LEU A 21 13.03 -2.77 -9.12
CA LEU A 21 14.21 -1.91 -9.10
C LEU A 21 15.49 -2.74 -9.35
N LEU A 22 15.66 -3.87 -8.66
CA LEU A 22 16.82 -4.76 -8.86
C LEU A 22 16.88 -5.29 -10.29
N LEU A 23 15.75 -5.74 -10.86
CA LEU A 23 15.69 -6.23 -12.24
C LEU A 23 16.09 -5.16 -13.26
N SER A 24 15.70 -3.91 -13.02
CA SER A 24 16.11 -2.77 -13.85
C SER A 24 17.61 -2.48 -13.73
N VAL A 25 18.14 -2.45 -12.51
CA VAL A 25 19.58 -2.22 -12.25
C VAL A 25 20.46 -3.31 -12.86
N GLN A 26 19.99 -4.56 -12.87
CA GLN A 26 20.69 -5.70 -13.47
C GLN A 26 20.58 -5.74 -15.00
N GLY A 27 19.85 -4.80 -15.63
CA GLY A 27 19.61 -4.80 -17.08
C GLY A 27 18.69 -5.92 -17.58
N ARG A 28 18.02 -6.65 -16.68
CA ARG A 28 17.02 -7.68 -17.05
C ARG A 28 15.70 -7.07 -17.50
N LEU A 29 15.40 -5.86 -17.03
CA LEU A 29 14.33 -5.01 -17.53
C LEU A 29 14.94 -3.67 -17.96
N PRO A 30 14.24 -2.87 -18.79
CA PRO A 30 14.72 -1.55 -19.19
C PRO A 30 15.12 -0.66 -18.01
N ARG A 31 16.12 0.20 -18.20
CA ARG A 31 16.60 1.11 -17.15
C ARG A 31 15.49 2.10 -16.75
N LEU A 32 15.27 2.24 -15.45
CA LEU A 32 14.40 3.25 -14.86
C LEU A 32 15.13 4.59 -14.79
N ASP A 33 14.41 5.68 -15.03
CA ASP A 33 14.93 7.04 -14.90
C ASP A 33 14.78 7.57 -13.47
N ALA A 34 13.77 7.09 -12.74
CA ALA A 34 13.59 7.39 -11.31
C ALA A 34 12.67 6.36 -10.63
N ALA A 35 12.71 6.33 -9.31
CA ALA A 35 11.73 5.64 -8.48
C ALA A 35 11.06 6.65 -7.54
N VAL A 36 9.74 6.66 -7.44
CA VAL A 36 8.98 7.61 -6.61
C VAL A 36 8.36 6.87 -5.44
N PHE A 37 8.76 7.22 -4.22
CA PHE A 37 8.19 6.71 -2.97
C PHE A 37 7.25 7.77 -2.38
N ALA A 38 5.98 7.41 -2.19
CA ALA A 38 5.00 8.31 -1.56
C ALA A 38 4.95 8.09 -0.05
N ASP A 39 5.65 8.96 0.67
CA ASP A 39 5.80 8.92 2.11
C ASP A 39 4.55 9.47 2.81
N THR A 40 3.91 8.62 3.60
CA THR A 40 2.75 8.94 4.43
C THR A 40 3.15 9.56 5.78
N ARG A 41 4.45 9.58 6.09
CA ARG A 41 5.05 9.92 7.39
C ARG A 41 4.50 9.09 8.55
N TRP A 42 4.05 7.88 8.23
CA TRP A 42 3.53 6.91 9.20
C TRP A 42 3.73 5.46 8.75
N GLU A 43 4.81 5.22 8.00
CA GLU A 43 5.26 3.87 7.71
C GLU A 43 6.07 3.31 8.89
N PRO A 44 6.14 1.98 9.08
CA PRO A 44 6.99 1.35 10.07
C PRO A 44 8.48 1.72 9.91
N ALA A 45 9.23 1.73 11.01
CA ALA A 45 10.67 1.99 11.01
C ALA A 45 11.43 1.02 10.09
N ALA A 46 11.00 -0.25 10.04
CA ALA A 46 11.56 -1.26 9.14
C ALA A 46 11.40 -0.90 7.65
N VAL A 47 10.31 -0.21 7.27
CA VAL A 47 10.10 0.25 5.89
C VAL A 47 11.07 1.37 5.54
N TYR A 48 11.29 2.34 6.44
CA TYR A 48 12.28 3.40 6.23
C TYR A 48 13.70 2.84 6.17
N ALA A 49 14.08 1.94 7.08
CA ALA A 49 15.38 1.28 7.06
C ALA A 49 15.61 0.48 5.76
N HIS A 50 14.58 -0.23 5.28
CA HIS A 50 14.62 -0.93 4.00
C HIS A 50 14.78 0.03 2.83
N LEU A 51 14.04 1.15 2.82
CA LEU A 51 14.13 2.18 1.79
C LEU A 51 15.53 2.83 1.75
N ASP A 52 16.10 3.17 2.91
CA ASP A 52 17.43 3.75 3.03
C ASP A 52 18.51 2.78 2.54
N ARG A 53 18.35 1.49 2.88
CA ARG A 53 19.22 0.43 2.37
C ARG A 53 19.11 0.31 0.85
N LEU A 54 17.88 0.28 0.31
CA LEU A 54 17.62 0.16 -1.12
C LEU A 54 18.20 1.34 -1.90
N GLU A 55 18.09 2.55 -1.36
CA GLU A 55 18.69 3.74 -1.94
C GLU A 55 20.21 3.64 -1.98
N ARG A 56 20.84 3.33 -0.85
CA ARG A 56 22.30 3.27 -0.70
C ARG A 56 22.95 2.14 -1.49
N GLU A 57 22.38 0.93 -1.45
CA GLU A 57 23.03 -0.28 -1.98
C GLU A 57 22.65 -0.59 -3.44
N VAL A 58 21.53 -0.06 -3.93
CA VAL A 58 21.02 -0.42 -5.28
C VAL A 58 20.80 0.82 -6.15
N ALA A 59 19.99 1.77 -5.69
CA ALA A 59 19.54 2.86 -6.55
C ALA A 59 20.64 3.89 -6.83
N ALA A 60 21.34 4.36 -5.79
CA ALA A 60 22.40 5.36 -5.92
C ALA A 60 23.60 4.85 -6.74
N PRO A 61 24.13 3.62 -6.54
CA PRO A 61 25.20 3.08 -7.38
C PRO A 61 24.80 2.95 -8.86
N ALA A 62 23.52 2.70 -9.15
CA ALA A 62 22.99 2.61 -10.50
C ALA A 62 22.61 3.97 -11.12
N GLY A 63 22.76 5.07 -10.37
CA GLY A 63 22.35 6.41 -10.79
C GLY A 63 20.84 6.54 -11.02
N ILE A 64 20.02 5.81 -10.26
CA ILE A 64 18.55 5.88 -10.30
C ILE A 64 18.08 6.60 -9.03
N PRO A 65 17.61 7.86 -9.11
CA PRO A 65 17.20 8.60 -7.93
C PRO A 65 15.91 8.03 -7.32
N ILE A 66 15.89 7.86 -5.99
CA ILE A 66 14.68 7.60 -5.21
C ILE A 66 14.10 8.93 -4.73
N LEU A 67 13.00 9.33 -5.36
CA LEU A 67 12.30 10.57 -5.08
C LEU A 67 11.24 10.32 -4.00
N ARG A 68 11.56 10.66 -2.75
CA ARG A 68 10.61 10.65 -1.65
C ARG A 68 9.67 11.85 -1.79
N THR A 69 8.43 11.60 -2.15
CA THR A 69 7.37 12.61 -2.23
C THR A 69 6.47 12.47 -1.03
N GLY A 70 6.16 13.58 -0.36
CA GLY A 70 5.34 13.58 0.84
C GLY A 70 4.41 14.77 0.90
N GLY A 71 3.50 14.73 1.86
CA GLY A 71 2.64 15.85 2.25
C GLY A 71 2.63 15.98 3.77
N GLY A 72 1.43 16.16 4.33
CA GLY A 72 1.18 15.99 5.76
C GLY A 72 1.36 14.54 6.22
N SER A 73 1.29 14.33 7.52
CA SER A 73 1.30 12.99 8.12
C SER A 73 -0.11 12.47 8.14
N ILE A 74 -0.36 11.31 7.54
CA ILE A 74 -1.69 10.70 7.50
C ILE A 74 -2.29 10.54 8.91
N ARG A 75 -1.44 10.28 9.91
CA ARG A 75 -1.83 10.19 11.32
C ARG A 75 -2.22 11.54 11.89
N ALA A 76 -1.40 12.57 11.71
CA ALA A 76 -1.68 13.91 12.22
C ALA A 76 -2.95 14.48 11.57
N ASP A 77 -3.05 14.34 10.25
CA ASP A 77 -4.17 14.82 9.44
C ASP A 77 -5.48 14.08 9.78
N ALA A 78 -5.40 12.83 10.26
CA ALA A 78 -6.55 12.07 10.77
C ALA A 78 -7.06 12.59 12.11
N LEU A 79 -6.15 13.03 12.98
CA LEU A 79 -6.46 13.51 14.32
C LEU A 79 -6.76 15.01 14.36
N ASP A 80 -6.43 15.76 13.31
CA ASP A 80 -6.70 17.20 13.23
C ASP A 80 -8.17 17.49 12.89
N PRO A 81 -8.99 18.01 13.83
CA PRO A 81 -10.40 18.31 13.60
C PRO A 81 -10.64 19.45 12.60
N ALA A 82 -9.62 20.28 12.32
CA ALA A 82 -9.69 21.35 11.33
C ALA A 82 -9.34 20.86 9.92
N HIS A 83 -8.66 19.72 9.80
CA HIS A 83 -8.27 19.16 8.51
C HIS A 83 -9.42 18.40 7.87
N ARG A 84 -9.58 18.58 6.54
CA ARG A 84 -10.52 17.76 5.77
C ARG A 84 -9.93 16.35 5.68
N PHE A 85 -10.43 15.45 6.51
CA PHE A 85 -9.88 14.11 6.58
C PHE A 85 -10.08 13.34 5.28
N ALA A 86 -8.96 13.01 4.64
CA ALA A 86 -8.87 11.98 3.62
C ALA A 86 -9.04 10.62 4.30
N SER A 87 -10.24 10.05 4.21
CA SER A 87 -10.63 8.90 5.03
C SER A 87 -9.70 7.70 4.88
N MET A 88 -9.01 7.35 5.97
CA MET A 88 -8.58 5.98 6.20
C MET A 88 -9.82 5.08 6.25
N PRO A 89 -9.72 3.83 5.78
CA PRO A 89 -10.87 2.93 5.77
C PRO A 89 -11.11 2.33 7.16
N LEU A 90 -11.49 3.18 8.11
CA LEU A 90 -11.75 2.78 9.49
C LEU A 90 -13.05 1.96 9.55
N PHE A 91 -13.10 0.98 10.45
CA PHE A 91 -14.35 0.28 10.78
C PHE A 91 -15.21 1.18 11.66
N VAL A 92 -16.52 1.22 11.43
CA VAL A 92 -17.45 2.07 12.17
C VAL A 92 -18.56 1.22 12.74
N ARG A 93 -18.75 1.29 14.06
CA ARG A 93 -19.91 0.71 14.74
C ARG A 93 -20.96 1.79 14.96
N ASN A 94 -22.11 1.63 14.33
CA ASN A 94 -23.23 2.56 14.43
C ASN A 94 -24.03 2.35 15.73
N PRO A 95 -24.85 3.33 16.14
CA PRO A 95 -25.69 3.20 17.35
C PRO A 95 -26.70 2.04 17.30
N ASP A 96 -27.17 1.68 16.11
CA ASP A 96 -28.05 0.52 15.86
C ASP A 96 -27.31 -0.83 15.93
N GLY A 97 -26.00 -0.81 16.17
CA GLY A 97 -25.15 -2.00 16.25
C GLY A 97 -24.58 -2.48 14.91
N THR A 98 -24.99 -1.89 13.78
CA THR A 98 -24.45 -2.24 12.47
C THR A 98 -22.98 -1.83 12.35
N VAL A 99 -22.21 -2.59 11.57
CA VAL A 99 -20.79 -2.34 11.31
C VAL A 99 -20.60 -2.04 9.83
N GLY A 100 -19.96 -0.91 9.54
CA GLY A 100 -19.55 -0.53 8.19
C GLY A 100 -18.06 -0.17 8.13
N MET A 101 -17.57 0.11 6.93
CA MET A 101 -16.21 0.62 6.73
C MET A 101 -16.28 1.96 6.00
N ILE A 102 -15.50 2.93 6.46
CA ILE A 102 -15.38 4.21 5.74
C ILE A 102 -14.72 3.93 4.39
N ARG A 103 -15.24 4.55 3.32
CA ARG A 103 -14.62 4.44 2.01
C ARG A 103 -13.17 4.91 2.07
N ARG A 104 -12.28 4.11 1.52
CA ARG A 104 -10.86 4.43 1.43
C ARG A 104 -10.59 5.62 0.51
N GLN A 105 -9.89 6.62 1.02
CA GLN A 105 -9.40 7.77 0.25
C GLN A 105 -7.89 8.03 0.45
N CYS A 106 -7.27 7.43 1.48
CA CYS A 106 -5.86 7.65 1.82
C CYS A 106 -4.89 7.39 0.65
N THR A 107 -5.16 6.39 -0.20
CA THR A 107 -4.30 6.07 -1.34
C THR A 107 -4.28 7.18 -2.38
N ASP A 108 -5.44 7.75 -2.72
CA ASP A 108 -5.49 8.80 -3.73
C ASP A 108 -4.78 10.07 -3.22
N GLU A 109 -5.07 10.46 -1.98
CA GLU A 109 -4.61 11.71 -1.38
C GLU A 109 -3.12 11.72 -1.03
N TYR A 110 -2.64 10.67 -0.34
CA TYR A 110 -1.26 10.61 0.12
C TYR A 110 -0.31 9.97 -0.89
N LYS A 111 -0.81 9.10 -1.79
CA LYS A 111 0.04 8.39 -2.75
C LYS A 111 -0.16 8.87 -4.18
N LEU A 112 -1.32 8.63 -4.79
CA LEU A 112 -1.52 8.86 -6.22
C LEU A 112 -1.34 10.33 -6.63
N LYS A 113 -1.93 11.27 -5.89
CA LYS A 113 -1.77 12.72 -6.19
C LYS A 113 -0.31 13.15 -6.10
N ARG A 114 0.44 12.63 -5.11
CA ARG A 114 1.86 12.96 -4.89
C ARG A 114 2.75 12.38 -5.99
N ILE A 115 2.49 11.14 -6.39
CA ILE A 115 3.20 10.48 -7.49
C ILE A 115 2.88 11.18 -8.82
N LYS A 116 1.61 11.45 -9.12
CA LYS A 116 1.19 12.15 -10.34
C LYS A 116 1.83 13.54 -10.43
N LYS A 117 1.86 14.30 -9.33
CA LYS A 117 2.56 15.60 -9.27
C LYS A 117 4.05 15.42 -9.61
N LYS A 118 4.73 14.47 -8.98
CA LYS A 118 6.16 14.23 -9.22
C LYS A 118 6.46 13.79 -10.65
N VAL A 119 5.65 12.90 -11.22
CA VAL A 119 5.78 12.47 -12.62
C VAL A 119 5.63 13.66 -13.58
N ARG A 120 4.71 14.58 -13.31
CA ARG A 120 4.56 15.80 -14.11
C ARG A 120 5.77 16.74 -14.00
N ASP A 121 6.32 16.88 -12.80
CA ASP A 121 7.55 17.65 -12.59
C ASP A 121 8.72 17.03 -13.40
N LEU A 122 8.84 15.70 -13.41
CA LEU A 122 9.86 14.98 -14.18
C LEU A 122 9.67 15.11 -15.70
N LEU A 123 8.43 15.20 -16.17
CA LEU A 123 8.11 15.48 -17.58
C LEU A 123 8.33 16.96 -17.96
N GLY A 124 8.82 17.81 -17.05
CA GLY A 124 9.04 19.24 -17.29
C GLY A 124 7.74 20.05 -17.39
N CYS A 125 6.61 19.51 -16.90
CA CYS A 125 5.28 20.11 -17.00
C CYS A 125 4.63 20.31 -15.61
N PRO A 126 5.24 21.08 -14.70
CA PRO A 126 4.78 21.20 -13.31
C PRO A 126 3.37 21.78 -13.19
N GLY A 127 2.71 21.48 -12.07
CA GLY A 127 1.39 22.03 -11.75
C GLY A 127 0.30 21.57 -12.72
N ARG A 128 -0.45 22.52 -13.29
CA ARG A 128 -1.57 22.27 -14.23
C ARG A 128 -1.19 22.46 -15.71
N GLN A 129 0.09 22.62 -16.03
CA GLN A 129 0.55 22.84 -17.40
C GLN A 129 0.13 21.69 -18.33
N ARG A 130 -0.21 21.98 -19.58
CA ARG A 130 -0.57 20.91 -20.52
C ARG A 130 0.68 20.11 -20.88
N VAL A 131 0.63 18.78 -20.70
CA VAL A 131 1.68 17.90 -21.23
C VAL A 131 1.53 17.83 -22.76
N PRO A 132 2.59 18.06 -23.55
CA PRO A 132 2.54 17.96 -25.00
C PRO A 132 2.01 16.60 -25.49
N ALA A 133 1.34 16.59 -26.64
CA ALA A 133 0.85 15.34 -27.22
C ALA A 133 2.02 14.39 -27.55
N GLY A 134 1.87 13.11 -27.23
CA GLY A 134 2.91 12.10 -27.46
C GLY A 134 4.01 12.03 -26.39
N VAL A 135 4.06 12.99 -25.45
CA VAL A 135 4.98 12.95 -24.29
C VAL A 135 4.28 12.25 -23.13
N PHE A 136 4.86 11.16 -22.64
CA PHE A 136 4.33 10.40 -21.51
C PHE A 136 5.43 9.70 -20.72
N ALA A 137 5.16 9.44 -19.44
CA ALA A 137 5.94 8.57 -18.58
C ALA A 137 5.37 7.15 -18.63
N GLU A 138 6.23 6.15 -18.77
CA GLU A 138 5.88 4.74 -18.50
C GLU A 138 6.05 4.49 -17.00
N GLN A 139 4.94 4.24 -16.31
CA GLN A 139 4.90 4.08 -14.87
C GLN A 139 4.86 2.60 -14.50
N TRP A 140 5.95 2.10 -13.94
CA TRP A 140 6.03 0.72 -13.49
C TRP A 140 5.32 0.53 -12.15
N ILE A 141 4.50 -0.50 -12.08
CA ILE A 141 3.76 -0.88 -10.88
C ILE A 141 4.05 -2.35 -10.59
N GLY A 142 4.49 -2.62 -9.36
CA GLY A 142 4.74 -3.98 -8.88
C GLY A 142 3.44 -4.73 -8.64
N ILE A 143 2.90 -5.36 -9.68
CA ILE A 143 1.78 -6.31 -9.63
C ILE A 143 2.27 -7.61 -10.21
N SER A 144 2.27 -8.66 -9.39
CA SER A 144 2.61 -10.02 -9.82
C SER A 144 1.38 -10.79 -10.32
N ARG A 145 1.61 -11.95 -10.92
CA ARG A 145 0.57 -12.77 -11.58
C ARG A 145 -0.59 -13.14 -10.67
N ASP A 146 -0.30 -13.53 -9.44
CA ASP A 146 -1.24 -13.84 -8.36
C ASP A 146 -2.13 -12.65 -7.97
N GLU A 147 -1.77 -11.45 -8.42
CA GLU A 147 -2.47 -10.20 -8.14
C GLU A 147 -3.02 -9.52 -9.41
N PHE A 148 -3.12 -10.24 -10.53
CA PHE A 148 -3.41 -9.66 -11.86
C PHE A 148 -4.71 -8.83 -11.91
N THR A 149 -5.73 -9.18 -11.12
CA THR A 149 -7.01 -8.45 -11.03
C THR A 149 -6.85 -7.01 -10.52
N ARG A 150 -5.70 -6.71 -9.90
CA ARG A 150 -5.33 -5.37 -9.42
C ARG A 150 -4.70 -4.50 -10.51
N ALA A 151 -4.33 -5.08 -11.65
CA ALA A 151 -3.74 -4.34 -12.76
C ALA A 151 -4.82 -3.47 -13.41
N LYS A 152 -4.56 -2.16 -13.40
CA LYS A 152 -5.46 -1.15 -13.94
C LYS A 152 -4.67 -0.15 -14.77
N ASP A 153 -5.28 0.30 -15.85
CA ASP A 153 -4.78 1.45 -16.58
C ASP A 153 -4.81 2.70 -15.70
N SER A 154 -3.88 3.62 -15.96
CA SER A 154 -3.80 4.87 -15.21
C SER A 154 -5.00 5.80 -15.45
N GLY A 155 -5.70 5.61 -16.57
CA GLY A 155 -6.73 6.52 -17.08
C GLY A 155 -6.19 7.90 -17.51
N ILE A 156 -4.85 8.07 -17.62
CA ILE A 156 -4.20 9.35 -17.82
C ILE A 156 -3.19 9.28 -18.97
N ARG A 157 -3.32 10.16 -19.96
CA ARG A 157 -2.49 10.14 -21.19
C ARG A 157 -0.99 10.36 -20.96
N TYR A 158 -0.60 11.13 -19.94
CA TYR A 158 0.82 11.46 -19.70
C TYR A 158 1.53 10.47 -18.77
N ALA A 159 0.84 9.50 -18.19
CA ALA A 159 1.41 8.51 -17.29
C ALA A 159 0.76 7.17 -17.60
N VAL A 160 1.44 6.29 -18.32
CA VAL A 160 0.89 5.01 -18.79
C VAL A 160 1.42 3.89 -17.90
N ASN A 161 0.52 3.11 -17.31
CA ASN A 161 0.91 2.03 -16.42
C ASN A 161 1.54 0.87 -17.19
N ARG A 162 2.57 0.27 -16.60
CA ARG A 162 3.20 -0.97 -17.07
C ARG A 162 3.39 -1.92 -15.90
N HIS A 163 3.25 -3.22 -16.16
CA HIS A 163 3.27 -4.27 -15.14
C HIS A 163 4.32 -5.34 -15.47
N PRO A 164 5.64 -5.04 -15.32
CA PRO A 164 6.67 -5.94 -15.82
C PRO A 164 6.67 -7.32 -15.16
N LEU A 165 6.20 -7.45 -13.91
CA LEU A 165 6.11 -8.77 -13.27
C LEU A 165 5.01 -9.65 -13.88
N LEU A 166 3.95 -9.08 -14.45
CA LEU A 166 2.98 -9.82 -15.25
C LEU A 166 3.59 -10.25 -16.59
N GLU A 167 4.36 -9.36 -17.23
CA GLU A 167 5.07 -9.67 -18.48
C GLU A 167 6.11 -10.78 -18.31
N LEU A 168 6.71 -10.87 -17.12
CA LEU A 168 7.64 -11.94 -16.74
C LEU A 168 6.94 -13.21 -16.23
N ASP A 169 5.62 -13.19 -16.06
CA ASP A 169 4.84 -14.27 -15.46
C ASP A 169 5.27 -14.63 -14.01
N TRP A 170 5.75 -13.63 -13.25
CA TRP A 170 6.25 -13.82 -11.88
C TRP A 170 5.14 -13.71 -10.86
N THR A 171 5.12 -14.64 -9.90
CA THR A 171 4.33 -14.56 -8.67
C THR A 171 5.02 -13.72 -7.60
N ARG A 172 4.31 -13.38 -6.53
CA ARG A 172 4.94 -12.77 -5.34
C ARG A 172 5.99 -13.70 -4.71
N ALA A 173 5.80 -15.02 -4.76
CA ALA A 173 6.78 -16.01 -4.29
C ALA A 173 8.06 -16.01 -5.13
N ASP A 174 7.95 -15.85 -6.45
CA ASP A 174 9.12 -15.67 -7.33
C ASP A 174 9.92 -14.43 -6.95
N CYS A 175 9.23 -13.33 -6.67
CA CYS A 175 9.86 -12.10 -6.19
C CYS A 175 10.62 -12.32 -4.88
N LEU A 176 10.03 -13.01 -3.90
CA LEU A 176 10.71 -13.37 -2.65
C LEU A 176 11.95 -14.22 -2.87
N ARG A 177 11.86 -15.28 -3.70
CA ARG A 177 13.01 -16.14 -4.04
C ARG A 177 14.11 -15.35 -4.72
N PHE A 178 13.75 -14.48 -5.65
CA PHE A 178 14.68 -13.60 -6.33
C PHE A 178 15.38 -12.66 -5.33
N LEU A 179 14.63 -11.97 -4.47
CA LEU A 179 15.18 -11.08 -3.45
C LEU A 179 16.12 -11.81 -2.48
N ALA A 180 15.72 -12.98 -1.99
CA ALA A 180 16.55 -13.79 -1.08
C ALA A 180 17.90 -14.15 -1.70
N ARG A 181 17.93 -14.54 -2.99
CA ARG A 181 19.17 -14.82 -3.74
C ARG A 181 20.09 -13.60 -3.89
N HIS A 182 19.56 -12.39 -3.72
CA HIS A 182 20.28 -11.13 -3.83
C HIS A 182 20.53 -10.46 -2.46
N GLY A 183 20.40 -11.20 -1.36
CA GLY A 183 20.67 -10.67 -0.01
C GLY A 183 19.54 -9.82 0.58
N TRP A 184 18.34 -9.90 0.02
CA TRP A 184 17.13 -9.21 0.47
C TRP A 184 16.15 -10.18 1.14
N THR A 185 16.63 -10.91 2.15
CA THR A 185 15.85 -11.96 2.84
C THR A 185 14.72 -11.42 3.72
N HIS A 186 14.80 -10.14 4.12
CA HIS A 186 13.81 -9.50 4.99
C HIS A 186 13.30 -8.23 4.31
N THR A 187 12.31 -8.37 3.43
CA THR A 187 11.64 -7.22 2.80
C THR A 187 10.29 -6.97 3.49
N PRO A 188 10.07 -5.79 4.10
CA PRO A 188 8.84 -5.52 4.83
C PRO A 188 7.62 -5.44 3.89
N LYS A 189 6.44 -5.72 4.45
CA LYS A 189 5.18 -5.40 3.77
C LYS A 189 4.94 -3.90 3.92
N SER A 190 4.73 -3.20 2.80
CA SER A 190 4.51 -1.75 2.80
C SER A 190 3.07 -1.43 3.23
N ALA A 191 2.87 -1.15 4.52
CA ALA A 191 1.62 -0.67 5.08
C ALA A 191 1.90 0.23 6.28
N CYS A 192 1.17 1.34 6.39
CA CYS A 192 1.29 2.28 7.50
C CYS A 192 1.00 1.60 8.84
N ILE A 193 1.56 2.13 9.93
CA ILE A 193 1.43 1.58 11.28
C ILE A 193 -0.04 1.31 11.65
N GLY A 194 -0.92 2.31 11.53
CA GLY A 194 -2.35 2.15 11.82
C GLY A 194 -3.23 1.73 10.64
N CYS A 195 -2.73 1.00 9.64
CA CYS A 195 -3.55 0.58 8.50
C CYS A 195 -4.68 -0.40 8.93
N PRO A 196 -5.99 -0.09 8.71
CA PRO A 196 -7.07 -1.01 9.07
C PRO A 196 -7.07 -2.35 8.32
N PHE A 197 -6.27 -2.46 7.25
CA PHE A 197 -6.11 -3.67 6.46
C PHE A 197 -5.01 -4.61 6.97
N HIS A 198 -4.41 -4.35 8.13
CA HIS A 198 -3.55 -5.35 8.78
C HIS A 198 -4.37 -6.57 9.18
N SER A 199 -3.82 -7.76 8.91
CA SER A 199 -4.37 -9.00 9.45
C SER A 199 -4.05 -9.16 10.94
N ASP A 200 -4.75 -10.07 11.62
CA ASP A 200 -4.52 -10.36 13.06
C ASP A 200 -3.07 -10.79 13.31
N ALA A 201 -2.49 -11.55 12.38
CA ALA A 201 -1.08 -11.93 12.43
C ALA A 201 -0.14 -10.72 12.37
N GLN A 202 -0.45 -9.71 11.55
CA GLN A 202 0.33 -8.48 11.47
C GLN A 202 0.19 -7.65 12.75
N TRP A 203 -1.01 -7.55 13.31
CA TRP A 203 -1.23 -6.88 14.58
C TRP A 203 -0.48 -7.56 15.73
N ARG A 204 -0.54 -8.89 15.82
CA ARG A 204 0.27 -9.66 16.79
C ARG A 204 1.75 -9.43 16.61
N HIS A 205 2.26 -9.52 15.38
CA HIS A 205 3.67 -9.29 15.11
C HIS A 205 4.13 -7.90 15.56
N MET A 206 3.32 -6.87 15.29
CA MET A 206 3.59 -5.51 15.77
C MET A 206 3.56 -5.43 17.30
N ARG A 207 2.54 -6.00 17.96
CA ARG A 207 2.45 -6.07 19.42
C ARG A 207 3.68 -6.74 20.06
N ASP A 208 4.09 -7.87 19.50
CA ASP A 208 5.08 -8.76 20.10
C ASP A 208 6.52 -8.36 19.79
N HIS A 209 6.76 -7.63 18.68
CA HIS A 209 8.11 -7.30 18.21
C HIS A 209 8.37 -5.80 17.96
N GLN A 210 7.33 -4.96 17.93
CA GLN A 210 7.43 -3.53 17.61
C GLN A 210 6.62 -2.71 18.64
N PRO A 211 7.00 -2.73 19.93
CA PRO A 211 6.16 -2.19 21.01
C PRO A 211 5.86 -0.70 20.88
N GLU A 212 6.79 0.09 20.32
CA GLU A 212 6.57 1.52 20.06
C GLU A 212 5.53 1.75 18.96
N GLU A 213 5.62 1.01 17.86
CA GLU A 213 4.66 1.09 16.75
C GLU A 213 3.28 0.56 17.18
N TRP A 214 3.24 -0.48 18.00
CA TRP A 214 2.01 -1.00 18.61
C TRP A 214 1.35 0.04 19.51
N ALA A 215 2.12 0.67 20.41
CA ALA A 215 1.62 1.72 21.29
C ALA A 215 1.08 2.90 20.48
N ASP A 216 1.73 3.28 19.38
CA ASP A 216 1.26 4.35 18.51
C ASP A 216 -0.05 3.97 17.78
N ALA A 217 -0.15 2.74 17.28
CA ALA A 217 -1.38 2.23 16.66
C ALA A 217 -2.57 2.21 17.63
N VAL A 218 -2.34 1.76 18.88
CA VAL A 218 -3.35 1.73 19.95
C VAL A 218 -3.76 3.16 20.34
N ALA A 219 -2.79 4.06 20.53
CA ALA A 219 -3.06 5.46 20.85
C ALA A 219 -3.89 6.14 19.76
N PHE A 220 -3.54 5.90 18.50
CA PHE A 220 -4.32 6.37 17.35
C PHE A 220 -5.74 5.82 17.37
N ASP A 221 -5.90 4.50 17.54
CA ASP A 221 -7.20 3.83 17.58
C ASP A 221 -8.13 4.43 18.65
N HIS A 222 -7.62 4.70 19.86
CA HIS A 222 -8.40 5.38 20.90
C HIS A 222 -8.77 6.82 20.52
N ALA A 223 -7.87 7.56 19.87
CA ALA A 223 -8.08 8.96 19.53
C ALA A 223 -9.09 9.15 18.37
N ILE A 224 -9.16 8.21 17.42
CA ILE A 224 -10.04 8.33 16.24
C ILE A 224 -11.52 8.02 16.49
N ARG A 225 -11.91 7.63 17.71
CA ARG A 225 -13.25 7.08 18.03
C ARG A 225 -14.41 7.91 17.52
N GLN A 226 -14.34 9.22 17.69
CA GLN A 226 -15.40 10.16 17.28
C GLN A 226 -15.33 10.53 15.80
N GLY A 227 -14.37 9.96 15.06
CA GLY A 227 -14.02 10.34 13.71
C GLY A 227 -13.50 11.77 13.63
N ASN A 228 -13.14 12.19 12.42
CA ASN A 228 -12.91 13.60 12.13
C ASN A 228 -14.23 14.26 11.69
N ARG A 229 -14.67 15.29 12.42
CA ARG A 229 -15.95 16.00 12.20
C ARG A 229 -16.12 16.54 10.77
N ARG A 230 -15.02 16.83 10.05
CA ARG A 230 -15.03 17.30 8.65
C ARG A 230 -14.64 16.23 7.62
N GLY A 231 -14.56 14.96 8.03
CA GLY A 231 -14.16 13.85 7.17
C GLY A 231 -15.23 13.36 6.19
N THR A 232 -16.47 13.82 6.30
CA THR A 232 -17.55 13.52 5.35
C THR A 232 -17.75 14.73 4.41
N ALA A 233 -18.15 14.48 3.15
CA ALA A 233 -18.37 15.53 2.14
C ALA A 233 -19.40 16.60 2.56
N ALA A 234 -20.21 16.33 3.61
CA ALA A 234 -21.23 17.22 4.16
C ALA A 234 -20.85 17.86 5.51
N GLY A 235 -19.68 17.55 6.09
CA GLY A 235 -19.31 18.02 7.44
C GLY A 235 -20.17 17.42 8.56
N SER A 236 -20.91 16.35 8.27
CA SER A 236 -21.71 15.63 9.27
C SER A 236 -20.79 14.80 10.16
N PRO A 237 -20.97 14.84 11.49
CA PRO A 237 -20.19 14.02 12.42
C PRO A 237 -20.36 12.54 12.10
N LEU A 238 -19.35 11.74 12.45
CA LEU A 238 -19.46 10.29 12.41
C LEU A 238 -20.63 9.89 13.32
N LEU A 239 -21.63 9.20 12.77
CA LEU A 239 -22.81 8.78 13.56
C LEU A 239 -22.45 7.66 14.56
N GLY A 240 -21.41 6.87 14.25
CA GLY A 240 -20.93 5.75 15.05
C GLY A 240 -19.60 6.03 15.75
N GLN A 241 -18.93 4.94 16.14
CA GLN A 241 -17.56 4.96 16.67
C GLN A 241 -16.60 4.28 15.71
N ALA A 242 -15.46 4.91 15.43
CA ALA A 242 -14.45 4.37 14.52
C ALA A 242 -13.40 3.49 15.24
N TYR A 243 -12.90 2.48 14.53
CA TYR A 243 -11.95 1.46 15.00
C TYR A 243 -10.98 1.06 13.89
N LEU A 244 -9.75 0.68 14.28
CA LEU A 244 -8.77 0.08 13.36
C LEU A 244 -9.06 -1.39 13.06
N HIS A 245 -9.69 -2.12 13.98
CA HIS A 245 -9.92 -3.55 13.85
C HIS A 245 -11.37 -3.90 13.47
N ARG A 246 -11.55 -4.93 12.63
CA ARG A 246 -12.85 -5.37 12.09
C ARG A 246 -13.88 -5.80 13.15
N SER A 247 -13.42 -6.16 14.35
CA SER A 247 -14.30 -6.51 15.47
C SER A 247 -14.96 -5.28 16.12
N CYS A 248 -14.58 -4.06 15.73
CA CYS A 248 -15.01 -2.82 16.35
C CYS A 248 -14.79 -2.81 17.88
N LEU A 249 -13.68 -3.39 18.31
CA LEU A 249 -13.17 -3.29 19.68
C LEU A 249 -11.89 -2.45 19.67
N PRO A 250 -11.55 -1.78 20.78
CA PRO A 250 -10.24 -1.17 20.95
C PRO A 250 -9.12 -2.14 20.57
N LEU A 251 -8.11 -1.66 19.85
CA LEU A 251 -7.07 -2.51 19.27
C LEU A 251 -6.33 -3.35 20.32
N ASP A 252 -6.14 -2.81 21.52
CA ASP A 252 -5.57 -3.48 22.69
C ASP A 252 -6.46 -4.58 23.29
N ARG A 253 -7.74 -4.65 22.89
CA ARG A 253 -8.74 -5.65 23.31
C ARG A 253 -9.27 -6.48 22.14
N ALA A 254 -8.83 -6.19 20.92
CA ALA A 254 -9.26 -6.90 19.74
C ALA A 254 -8.81 -8.37 19.81
N PRO A 255 -9.60 -9.32 19.28
CA PRO A 255 -9.30 -10.75 19.36
C PRO A 255 -8.22 -11.16 18.34
N ILE A 256 -7.06 -10.52 18.41
CA ILE A 256 -5.95 -10.73 17.47
C ILE A 256 -5.17 -12.01 17.76
N ASP A 257 -5.37 -12.67 18.91
CA ASP A 257 -4.71 -13.94 19.26
C ASP A 257 -5.36 -15.18 18.63
N ARG A 258 -6.53 -15.00 18.00
CA ARG A 258 -7.15 -16.08 17.25
C ARG A 258 -6.34 -16.38 15.98
N VAL A 259 -5.78 -17.58 15.89
CA VAL A 259 -5.14 -18.07 14.66
C VAL A 259 -6.24 -18.65 13.77
N SER A 260 -6.35 -18.17 12.53
CA SER A 260 -7.33 -18.69 11.58
C SER A 260 -6.86 -20.03 11.00
N ALA A 261 -7.80 -20.83 10.46
CA ALA A 261 -7.45 -22.10 9.80
C ALA A 261 -6.50 -21.88 8.60
N HIS A 262 -6.69 -20.77 7.86
CA HIS A 262 -5.84 -20.38 6.75
C HIS A 262 -4.41 -20.06 7.21
N GLU A 263 -4.27 -19.31 8.31
CA GLU A 263 -2.96 -19.01 8.89
C GLU A 263 -2.26 -20.28 9.39
N TRP A 264 -3.01 -21.22 9.97
CA TRP A 264 -2.49 -22.53 10.34
C TRP A 264 -1.95 -23.32 9.14
N LYS A 265 -2.68 -23.33 8.02
CA LYS A 265 -2.27 -23.99 6.78
C LYS A 265 -0.96 -23.39 6.23
N GLN A 266 -0.82 -22.06 6.24
CA GLN A 266 0.41 -21.38 5.82
C GLN A 266 1.62 -21.69 6.72
N ARG A 267 1.40 -21.94 8.02
CA ARG A 267 2.47 -22.29 8.97
C ARG A 267 2.98 -23.74 8.84
N GLN A 268 2.17 -24.64 8.28
CA GLN A 268 2.46 -26.08 8.22
C GLN A 268 3.18 -26.54 6.94
N GLY A 269 3.60 -25.60 6.07
CA GLY A 269 4.34 -25.81 4.82
C GLY A 269 4.77 -27.25 4.54
N SER A 270 3.96 -28.01 3.80
CA SER A 270 4.28 -29.38 3.40
C SER A 270 4.96 -29.40 2.03
N LEU A 271 5.65 -30.49 1.69
CA LEU A 271 6.30 -30.67 0.38
C LEU A 271 5.35 -30.48 -0.82
N LEU A 272 4.04 -30.55 -0.60
CA LEU A 272 2.97 -30.33 -1.58
C LEU A 272 2.62 -28.85 -1.81
N ASP A 273 2.98 -27.94 -0.90
CA ASP A 273 2.76 -26.50 -1.09
C ASP A 273 3.65 -25.92 -2.20
N LEU A 274 4.72 -26.62 -2.59
CA LEU A 274 5.49 -26.31 -3.80
C LEU A 274 4.69 -26.51 -5.10
N LEU A 275 3.53 -27.18 -5.05
CA LEU A 275 2.72 -27.54 -6.22
C LEU A 275 1.28 -27.00 -6.18
N ALA A 276 0.82 -26.41 -5.07
CA ALA A 276 -0.61 -26.12 -4.84
C ALA A 276 -0.98 -24.62 -4.64
N ASP A 277 -0.09 -23.67 -4.97
CA ASP A 277 -0.30 -22.22 -4.80
C ASP A 277 -1.27 -21.58 -5.82
N GLN A 278 -2.40 -22.22 -6.13
CA GLN A 278 -3.41 -21.72 -7.08
C GLN A 278 -4.77 -21.36 -6.49
N ALA A 279 -5.01 -21.53 -5.19
CA ALA A 279 -6.31 -21.23 -4.62
C ALA A 279 -6.20 -20.44 -3.30
N ASP A 280 -6.76 -19.23 -3.36
CA ASP A 280 -7.31 -18.45 -2.25
C ASP A 280 -6.36 -17.55 -1.44
N GLU A 281 -6.24 -16.29 -1.88
CA GLU A 281 -5.80 -15.16 -1.06
C GLU A 281 -6.90 -14.07 -0.99
N ASP A 282 -7.86 -14.24 -0.07
CA ASP A 282 -8.85 -13.20 0.31
C ASP A 282 -8.37 -12.29 1.46
N GLY A 283 -7.09 -11.93 1.43
CA GLY A 283 -6.51 -10.92 2.32
C GLY A 283 -6.10 -9.65 1.55
N PRO A 284 -6.29 -8.43 2.08
CA PRO A 284 -5.77 -7.24 1.43
C PRO A 284 -4.23 -7.25 1.40
N THR A 285 -3.68 -7.49 0.21
CA THR A 285 -2.23 -7.57 -0.03
C THR A 285 -1.59 -6.18 -0.17
N GLY A 286 -1.21 -5.57 0.97
CA GLY A 286 -0.25 -4.45 1.02
C GLY A 286 -0.73 -3.11 0.42
N CYS A 287 -0.24 -2.01 0.96
CA CYS A 287 -0.65 -0.65 0.58
C CYS A 287 0.16 -0.10 -0.61
N SER A 288 0.02 -0.69 -1.80
CA SER A 288 0.52 -0.05 -3.02
C SER A 288 -0.50 0.94 -3.59
N PRO A 289 -0.06 2.08 -4.16
CA PRO A 289 -0.96 3.15 -4.62
C PRO A 289 -1.98 2.70 -5.68
N TRP A 290 -1.65 1.64 -6.41
CA TRP A 290 -2.39 1.23 -7.60
C TRP A 290 -3.16 -0.07 -7.41
N THR A 291 -2.86 -0.80 -6.33
CA THR A 291 -3.26 -2.20 -6.22
C THR A 291 -4.23 -2.41 -5.06
N CYS A 292 -4.29 -1.49 -4.11
CA CYS A 292 -4.98 -1.72 -2.87
C CYS A 292 -6.51 -1.60 -3.05
N ARG A 293 -7.27 -2.68 -2.79
CA ARG A 293 -8.72 -2.79 -3.05
C ARG A 293 -9.46 -1.58 -2.47
N SER A 294 -10.28 -0.93 -3.29
CA SER A 294 -11.46 -0.20 -2.86
C SER A 294 -12.60 -1.16 -3.14
N GLU A 295 -13.15 -1.79 -2.12
CA GLU A 295 -14.21 -2.79 -2.30
C GLU A 295 -15.42 -2.16 -3.00
N ASP A 296 -16.00 -2.93 -3.92
CA ASP A 296 -17.31 -2.66 -4.50
C ASP A 296 -18.38 -2.77 -3.40
N PRO A 297 -19.38 -1.87 -3.38
CA PRO A 297 -20.39 -1.82 -2.32
C PRO A 297 -21.27 -3.08 -2.17
N ASP A 298 -21.23 -4.02 -3.13
CA ASP A 298 -22.20 -5.12 -3.20
C ASP A 298 -21.80 -6.40 -2.44
N ALA A 299 -20.60 -6.48 -1.86
CA ALA A 299 -20.10 -7.70 -1.23
C ALA A 299 -20.62 -7.98 0.21
N LEU A 300 -21.41 -7.08 0.81
CA LEU A 300 -21.94 -7.24 2.18
C LEU A 300 -23.46 -7.40 2.29
N ALA A 301 -24.19 -7.52 1.16
CA ALA A 301 -25.64 -7.67 1.16
C ALA A 301 -26.14 -9.14 1.26
N GLY A 302 -25.29 -10.07 1.70
CA GLY A 302 -25.53 -11.51 1.51
C GLY A 302 -25.59 -12.36 2.77
N VAL A 303 -26.14 -11.91 3.90
CA VAL A 303 -26.64 -12.81 4.95
C VAL A 303 -27.83 -12.17 5.68
N ALA A 304 -29.04 -12.40 5.16
CA ALA A 304 -30.27 -12.39 5.94
C ALA A 304 -31.18 -13.48 5.35
N VAL A 305 -31.46 -14.49 6.16
CA VAL A 305 -32.52 -15.48 5.92
C VAL A 305 -33.87 -14.82 6.14
#